data_AF-A0A6N3FMI3-F1
#
_entry.id   AF-A0A6N3FMI3-F1
#
_cell.length_a   1.000
_cell.length_b   1.000
_cell.length_c   1.000
_cell.angle_alpha   90.00
_cell.angle_beta   90.00
_cell.angle_gamma   90.00
#
_symmetry.space_group_name_H-M   'P 1'
#
loop_
_entity.id
_entity.type
_entity.pdbx_description
1 polymer ?
#
loop_
_entity_poly.entity_id
_entity_poly.type
_entity_poly.pdbx_seq_one_letter_code
_entity_poly.pdbx_strand_id
1 'polypeptide(L)'
;MINKNEKQIELEFGKGDICIAGGYFENEKNEKVGLVTFIEQEPREIGAVGITTPYQEHKVGDFPVIMTFNKIESIDVVIEQLEQAKYEMLGIPKKYLK
;
A
#
# COMPACT_ATOMS: atom_id res chain seq x y z
N MET A 1 -4.90 -5.17 -9.69
CA MET A 1 -3.90 -5.39 -10.76
C MET A 1 -2.89 -4.26 -10.77
N ILE A 2 -1.63 -4.52 -11.14
CA ILE A 2 -0.58 -3.50 -11.25
C ILE A 2 -0.16 -3.38 -12.70
N ASN A 3 -0.56 -2.30 -13.37
CA ASN A 3 -0.21 -2.06 -14.77
C ASN A 3 0.87 -0.99 -14.84
N LYS A 4 1.92 -1.23 -15.64
CA LYS A 4 2.95 -0.23 -15.90
C LYS A 4 2.91 0.18 -17.35
N ASN A 5 2.84 1.49 -17.61
CA ASN A 5 3.04 2.06 -18.94
C ASN A 5 4.17 3.10 -18.90
N GLU A 6 4.46 3.74 -20.04
CA GLU A 6 5.57 4.71 -20.15
C GLU A 6 5.38 5.98 -19.29
N LYS A 7 4.14 6.29 -18.89
CA LYS A 7 3.81 7.54 -18.18
C LYS A 7 3.53 7.33 -16.70
N GLN A 8 2.98 6.19 -16.31
CA GLN A 8 2.54 5.94 -14.95
C GLN A 8 2.50 4.45 -14.59
N ILE A 9 2.49 4.19 -13.28
CA ILE A 9 2.11 2.90 -12.72
C ILE A 9 0.67 3.04 -12.22
N GLU A 10 -0.19 2.14 -12.66
CA GLU A 10 -1.61 2.10 -12.34
C GLU A 10 -1.89 0.96 -11.36
N LEU A 11 -2.50 1.30 -10.23
CA LEU A 11 -3.03 0.34 -9.26
C LEU A 11 -4.54 0.26 -9.43
N GLU A 12 -5.04 -0.86 -9.95
CA GLU A 12 -6.48 -1.10 -10.14
C GLU A 12 -7.05 -1.90 -8.95
N PHE A 13 -7.91 -1.26 -8.14
CA PHE A 13 -8.62 -1.88 -7.02
C PHE A 13 -10.06 -2.21 -7.41
N GLY A 14 -10.57 -3.39 -7.03
CA GLY A 14 -11.98 -3.73 -7.23
C GLY A 14 -12.27 -5.18 -7.65
N LYS A 15 -11.25 -5.96 -8.02
CA LYS A 15 -11.38 -7.40 -8.33
C LYS A 15 -10.80 -8.31 -7.24
N GLY A 16 -10.49 -7.72 -6.07
CA GLY A 16 -9.82 -8.36 -4.92
C GLY A 16 -8.36 -8.77 -5.17
N ASP A 17 -7.83 -8.48 -6.34
CA ASP A 17 -6.54 -8.89 -6.92
C ASP A 17 -5.32 -8.08 -6.46
N ILE A 18 -5.44 -7.21 -5.45
CA ILE A 18 -4.30 -6.48 -4.86
C ILE A 18 -4.06 -6.94 -3.43
N CYS A 19 -2.82 -7.34 -3.13
CA CYS A 19 -2.34 -7.65 -1.80
C CYS A 19 -1.40 -6.53 -1.34
N ILE A 20 -1.52 -6.15 -0.08
CA ILE A 20 -0.61 -5.20 0.55
C ILE A 20 0.11 -5.94 1.68
N ALA A 21 1.44 -5.89 1.69
CA ALA A 21 2.25 -6.40 2.79
C ALA A 21 3.03 -5.26 3.45
N GLY A 22 3.13 -5.32 4.77
CA GLY A 22 3.95 -4.43 5.57
C GLY A 22 5.27 -5.09 5.95
N GLY A 23 6.33 -4.29 6.06
CA GLY A 23 7.64 -4.79 6.48
C GLY A 23 8.57 -3.66 6.90
N TYR A 24 9.84 -4.00 7.09
CA TYR A 24 10.91 -3.04 7.28
C TYR A 24 12.24 -3.60 6.77
N PHE A 25 13.20 -2.72 6.54
CA PHE A 25 14.61 -3.08 6.31
C PHE A 25 15.52 -2.11 7.06
N GLU A 26 16.77 -2.49 7.28
CA GLU A 26 17.81 -1.59 7.79
C GLU A 26 18.55 -0.96 6.61
N ASN A 27 18.67 0.36 6.61
CA ASN A 27 19.42 1.07 5.57
C ASN A 27 20.94 1.00 5.84
N GLU A 28 21.75 1.60 4.96
CA GLU A 28 23.23 1.65 5.08
C GLU A 28 23.73 2.32 6.37
N LYS A 29 22.85 3.02 7.11
CA LYS A 29 23.13 3.68 8.39
C LYS A 29 22.62 2.90 9.60
N ASN A 30 22.15 1.67 9.41
CA ASN A 30 21.48 0.84 10.43
C ASN A 30 20.20 1.48 11.00
N GLU A 31 19.52 2.32 10.21
CA GLU A 31 18.22 2.89 10.59
C GLU A 31 17.10 2.00 10.04
N LYS A 32 16.10 1.73 10.89
CA LYS A 32 14.92 0.96 10.51
C LYS A 32 14.01 1.81 9.60
N VAL A 33 13.80 1.35 8.37
CA VAL A 33 12.90 1.97 7.39
C VAL A 33 11.67 1.10 7.21
N GLY A 34 10.49 1.67 7.42
CA GLY A 34 9.21 1.00 7.20
C GLY A 34 8.91 0.84 5.71
N LEU A 35 8.17 -0.22 5.37
CA LEU A 35 7.86 -0.59 3.99
C LEU A 35 6.39 -0.98 3.85
N VAL A 36 5.75 -0.52 2.80
CA VAL A 36 4.48 -1.05 2.30
C VAL A 36 4.68 -1.48 0.84
N THR A 37 4.37 -2.73 0.54
CA THR A 37 4.52 -3.32 -0.80
C THR A 37 3.18 -3.71 -1.38
N PHE A 38 3.00 -3.42 -2.67
CA PHE A 38 1.85 -3.91 -3.43
C PHE A 38 2.28 -5.13 -4.22
N ILE A 39 1.59 -6.24 -3.98
CA ILE A 39 1.90 -7.54 -4.55
C ILE A 39 0.76 -7.93 -5.49
N GLU A 40 1.15 -8.31 -6.70
CA GLU A 40 0.24 -8.89 -7.68
C GLU A 40 -0.15 -10.31 -7.25
N GLN A 41 -1.43 -10.65 -7.38
CA GLN A 41 -1.97 -11.96 -7.01
C GLN A 41 -3.21 -12.26 -7.84
N GLU A 42 -3.65 -13.51 -7.80
CA GLU A 42 -4.90 -13.94 -8.44
C GLU A 42 -6.13 -13.22 -7.85
N PRO A 43 -7.17 -12.96 -8.68
CA PRO A 43 -8.44 -12.39 -8.23
C PRO A 43 -9.09 -13.17 -7.09
N ARG A 44 -9.78 -12.46 -6.20
CA ARG A 44 -10.39 -13.02 -4.98
C ARG A 44 -11.49 -12.11 -4.44
N GLU A 45 -12.14 -12.54 -3.37
CA GLU A 45 -13.16 -11.73 -2.71
C GLU A 45 -12.54 -10.46 -2.08
N ILE A 46 -13.25 -9.33 -2.19
CA ILE A 46 -12.84 -8.07 -1.56
C ILE A 46 -12.80 -8.26 -0.05
N GLY A 47 -11.65 -7.94 0.57
CA GLY A 47 -11.44 -8.13 2.00
C GLY A 47 -10.87 -9.50 2.37
N ALA A 48 -10.68 -10.42 1.43
CA ALA A 48 -9.97 -11.67 1.68
C ALA A 48 -8.50 -11.41 2.06
N VAL A 49 -7.98 -12.17 3.03
CA VAL A 49 -6.60 -12.06 3.51
C VAL A 49 -5.61 -12.45 2.41
N GLY A 50 -4.60 -11.59 2.17
CA GLY A 50 -3.44 -11.80 1.29
C GLY A 50 -2.82 -13.19 1.40
N ILE A 51 -2.30 -13.74 0.30
CA ILE A 51 -1.18 -14.68 0.45
C ILE A 51 0.04 -13.80 0.77
N THR A 52 0.23 -13.49 2.05
CA THR A 52 1.43 -12.80 2.53
C THR A 52 2.29 -13.82 3.26
N THR A 53 3.53 -14.01 2.83
CA THR A 53 4.56 -14.61 3.69
C THR A 53 4.92 -13.56 4.74
N PRO A 54 4.56 -13.74 6.02
CA PRO A 54 4.95 -12.78 7.04
C PRO A 54 6.47 -12.86 7.24
N TYR A 55 7.11 -11.70 7.46
CA TYR A 55 8.52 -11.59 7.87
C TYR A 55 9.60 -11.92 6.84
N GLN A 56 9.33 -11.83 5.54
CA GLN A 56 10.44 -11.80 4.56
C GLN A 56 11.08 -10.41 4.54
N GLU A 57 12.41 -10.38 4.65
CA GLU A 57 13.20 -9.19 4.31
C GLU A 57 12.90 -8.82 2.85
N HIS A 58 12.08 -7.80 2.66
CA HIS A 58 11.73 -7.29 1.35
C HIS A 58 12.83 -6.35 0.88
N LYS A 59 13.47 -6.66 -0.26
CA LYS A 59 14.47 -5.77 -0.85
C LYS A 59 13.80 -4.79 -1.81
N VAL A 60 14.37 -3.58 -1.89
CA VAL A 60 13.96 -2.60 -2.89
C VAL A 60 14.20 -3.19 -4.28
N GLY A 61 13.15 -3.32 -5.08
CA GLY A 61 13.19 -3.93 -6.41
C GLY A 61 12.44 -5.26 -6.54
N ASP A 62 12.06 -5.90 -5.43
CA ASP A 62 11.33 -7.17 -5.43
C ASP A 62 9.86 -7.01 -5.82
N PHE A 63 9.32 -5.79 -5.70
CA PHE A 63 7.91 -5.49 -5.92
C PHE A 63 7.72 -4.35 -6.91
N PRO A 64 6.65 -4.40 -7.72
CA PRO A 64 6.41 -3.41 -8.76
C PRO A 64 6.08 -2.02 -8.19
N VAL A 65 5.50 -1.94 -6.98
CA VAL A 65 5.28 -0.69 -6.25
C VAL A 65 5.67 -0.86 -4.79
N ILE A 66 6.53 0.04 -4.33
CA ILE A 66 7.06 0.08 -2.97
C ILE A 66 6.91 1.48 -2.42
N MET A 67 6.36 1.60 -1.21
CA MET A 67 6.37 2.82 -0.41
C MET A 67 7.31 2.65 0.77
N THR A 68 8.26 3.57 0.94
CA THR A 68 9.20 3.58 2.07
C THR A 68 8.87 4.70 3.04
N PHE A 69 9.07 4.43 4.33
CA PHE A 69 8.72 5.32 5.42
C PHE A 69 9.90 5.44 6.37
N ASN A 70 10.59 6.58 6.33
CA ASN A 70 11.70 6.88 7.26
C ASN A 70 11.23 7.13 8.70
N LYS A 71 9.94 7.45 8.87
CA LYS A 71 9.25 7.53 10.15
C LYS A 71 7.98 6.71 10.03
N ILE A 72 7.75 5.78 10.96
CA ILE A 72 6.62 4.86 10.84
C ILE A 72 5.29 5.61 10.91
N GLU A 73 5.23 6.69 11.69
CA GLU A 73 4.05 7.57 11.86
C GLU A 73 3.61 8.22 10.54
N SER A 74 4.48 8.27 9.53
CA SER A 74 4.11 8.73 8.20
C SER A 74 3.08 7.80 7.53
N ILE A 75 2.95 6.53 7.96
CA ILE A 75 1.88 5.65 7.47
C ILE A 75 0.51 6.10 7.95
N ASP A 76 0.42 6.64 9.17
CA ASP A 76 -0.85 7.10 9.75
C ASP A 76 -1.41 8.26 8.93
N VAL A 77 -0.54 9.19 8.51
CA VAL A 77 -0.91 10.28 7.60
C VAL A 77 -1.43 9.75 6.26
N VAL A 78 -0.80 8.71 5.70
CA VAL A 78 -1.27 8.09 4.45
C VAL A 78 -2.65 7.45 4.64
N ILE A 79 -2.86 6.74 5.75
CA ILE A 79 -4.16 6.14 6.08
C ILE A 79 -5.24 7.22 6.17
N GLU A 80 -4.98 8.31 6.89
CA GLU A 80 -5.91 9.45 7.00
C GLU A 80 -6.26 10.06 5.63
N GLN A 81 -5.27 10.21 4.74
CA GLN A 81 -5.52 10.72 3.38
C GLN A 81 -6.33 9.73 2.52
N LEU A 82 -6.10 8.42 2.65
CA LEU A 82 -6.88 7.41 1.95
C LEU A 82 -8.32 7.34 2.46
N GLU A 83 -8.54 7.50 3.77
CA GLU A 83 -9.87 7.64 4.34
C GLU A 83 -10.58 8.89 3.81
N GLN A 84 -9.86 10.02 3.75
CA GLN A 84 -10.39 11.24 3.16
C GLN A 84 -10.79 11.04 1.69
N ALA A 85 -9.93 10.42 0.88
CA ALA A 85 -10.22 10.12 -0.51
C ALA A 85 -11.45 9.20 -0.66
N LYS A 86 -11.61 8.19 0.22
CA LYS A 86 -12.80 7.34 0.26
C LYS A 86 -14.07 8.16 0.50
N TYR A 87 -14.06 9.15 1.39
CA TYR A 87 -15.23 10.02 1.61
C TYR A 87 -15.58 10.87 0.39
N GLU A 88 -14.56 11.35 -0.32
CA GLU A 88 -14.74 12.09 -1.56
C GLU A 88 -15.36 11.21 -2.66
N MET A 89 -14.94 9.94 -2.78
CA MET A 89 -15.55 8.97 -3.69
C MET A 89 -17.03 8.71 -3.38
N LEU A 90 -17.42 8.77 -2.10
CA LEU A 90 -18.81 8.64 -1.66
C LEU A 90 -19.62 9.94 -1.84
N GLY A 91 -18.98 11.04 -2.24
CA GLY A 91 -19.62 12.35 -2.36
C GLY A 91 -20.01 12.96 -1.00
N ILE A 92 -19.39 12.52 0.10
CA ILE A 92 -19.69 13.00 1.46
C ILE A 92 -18.68 14.09 1.84
N PRO A 93 -19.10 15.35 2.03
CA PRO A 93 -18.18 16.41 2.44
C PRO A 93 -17.66 16.18 3.87
N LYS A 94 -16.35 16.34 4.07
CA LYS A 94 -15.65 16.15 5.37
C LYS A 94 -16.32 16.87 6.56
N LYS A 95 -16.97 18.02 6.31
CA LYS A 95 -17.69 18.83 7.32
C LYS A 95 -18.90 18.15 7.97
N TYR A 96 -19.36 17.01 7.46
CA TYR A 96 -20.52 16.28 7.99
C TYR A 96 -20.15 15.07 8.85
N LEU A 97 -18.86 14.84 9.08
CA LEU A 97 -18.36 13.74 9.89
C LEU A 97 -17.88 14.31 11.23
N LYS A 98 -18.69 14.09 12.28
CA LYS A 98 -18.36 14.40 13.68
C LYS A 98 -17.61 13.24 14.32
#